data_AF-A0A4R0MTR8-F1
#
_entry.id   AF-A0A4R0MTR8-F1
#
_cell.length_a   1.000
_cell.length_b   1.000
_cell.length_c   1.000
_cell.angle_alpha   90.00
_cell.angle_beta   90.00
_cell.angle_gamma   90.00
#
_symmetry.space_group_name_H-M   'P 1'
#
loop_
_entity.id
_entity.type
_entity.pdbx_description
1 polymer ?
#
loop_
_entity_poly.entity_id
_entity_poly.type
_entity_poly.pdbx_seq_one_letter_code
_entity_poly.pdbx_strand_id
1 'polypeptide(L)'
;MIKILYRFFFIVLLSTAISSCSENYEDIDPSSFNQKISLRYDVKTPEELLKSYYIDSNEVSLQITVSKKIIEKNNYQITLINERVDDDAVRKEKIMMFAKFDGTHWKVNEIRRNWKCEGGRGGSTEWGINECP
;
A
#
# COMPACT_ATOMS: atom_id res chain seq x y z
N MET A 1 44.46 -25.04 -26.02
CA MET A 1 43.52 -24.06 -26.61
C MET A 1 42.13 -24.14 -25.97
N ILE A 2 42.02 -24.31 -24.64
CA ILE A 2 40.72 -24.48 -23.92
C ILE A 2 40.86 -23.92 -22.49
N LYS A 3 41.34 -22.69 -22.33
CA LYS A 3 41.38 -22.01 -21.01
C LYS A 3 40.93 -20.55 -21.04
N ILE A 4 40.70 -19.98 -22.23
CA ILE A 4 40.41 -18.55 -22.40
C ILE A 4 38.91 -18.29 -22.61
N LEU A 5 38.14 -19.27 -23.08
CA LEU A 5 36.70 -19.10 -23.35
C LEU A 5 35.80 -19.14 -22.10
N TYR A 6 36.20 -19.79 -21.01
CA TYR A 6 35.38 -19.87 -19.79
C TYR A 6 35.42 -18.60 -18.92
N ARG A 7 36.40 -17.71 -19.13
CA ARG A 7 36.55 -16.49 -18.33
C ARG A 7 35.64 -15.34 -18.77
N PHE A 8 35.17 -15.37 -20.02
CA PHE A 8 34.27 -14.33 -20.54
C PHE A 8 32.79 -14.64 -20.32
N PHE A 9 32.41 -15.91 -20.18
CA PHE A 9 31.00 -16.27 -19.99
C PHE A 9 30.50 -16.06 -18.55
N PHE A 10 31.41 -15.90 -17.59
CA PHE A 10 31.05 -15.66 -16.18
C PHE A 10 30.87 -14.18 -15.83
N ILE A 11 31.27 -13.26 -16.71
CA ILE A 11 31.21 -11.80 -16.44
C ILE A 11 29.90 -11.17 -16.94
N VAL A 12 29.22 -11.79 -17.90
CA VAL A 12 27.93 -11.27 -18.43
C VAL A 12 26.74 -11.66 -17.54
N LEU A 13 26.92 -12.58 -16.58
CA LEU A 13 25.86 -13.03 -15.67
C LEU A 13 25.71 -12.15 -14.40
N LEU A 14 26.43 -11.02 -14.31
CA LEU A 14 26.53 -10.21 -13.09
C LEU A 14 26.07 -8.75 -13.24
N SER A 15 25.33 -8.39 -14.30
CA SER A 15 25.02 -6.98 -14.59
C SER A 15 23.55 -6.67 -14.89
N THR A 16 22.61 -7.57 -14.61
CA THR A 16 21.21 -7.17 -14.42
C THR A 16 20.94 -7.05 -12.93
N ALA A 17 21.57 -6.06 -12.29
CA ALA A 17 21.10 -5.54 -11.02
C ALA A 17 19.71 -4.97 -11.29
N ILE A 18 18.69 -5.78 -10.98
CA ILE A 18 17.29 -5.38 -11.00
C ILE A 18 17.19 -4.28 -9.94
N SER A 19 17.24 -3.02 -10.36
CA SER A 19 16.83 -1.90 -9.52
C SER A 19 15.33 -2.09 -9.27
N SER A 20 15.00 -2.89 -8.25
CA SER A 20 13.65 -2.90 -7.69
C SER A 20 13.48 -1.54 -7.02
N CYS A 21 13.03 -0.56 -7.80
CA CYS A 21 12.55 0.71 -7.26
C CYS A 21 11.29 0.38 -6.45
N SER A 22 11.47 0.18 -5.15
CA SER A 22 10.37 0.04 -4.21
C SER A 22 9.68 1.39 -4.06
N GLU A 23 8.35 1.43 -4.11
CA GLU A 23 7.58 2.64 -3.80
C GLU A 23 7.85 3.04 -2.33
N ASN A 24 8.12 4.31 -2.05
CA ASN A 24 8.12 4.81 -0.68
C ASN A 24 6.69 4.98 -0.15
N TYR A 25 6.55 4.86 1.17
CA TYR A 25 5.29 5.00 1.88
C TYR A 25 5.52 5.77 3.18
N GLU A 26 4.47 6.40 3.68
CA GLU A 26 4.41 6.84 5.07
C GLU A 26 3.70 5.79 5.92
N ASP A 27 4.32 5.40 7.03
CA ASP A 27 3.79 4.43 7.97
C ASP A 27 2.82 5.11 8.96
N ILE A 28 1.68 4.47 9.21
CA ILE A 28 0.67 4.94 10.15
C ILE A 28 0.55 3.92 11.28
N ASP A 29 0.57 4.40 12.53
CA ASP A 29 0.37 3.54 13.70
C ASP A 29 -1.06 2.94 13.72
N PRO A 30 -1.20 1.61 13.65
CA PRO A 30 -2.52 0.96 13.64
C PRO A 30 -3.18 0.90 15.02
N SER A 31 -2.50 1.30 16.11
CA SER A 31 -2.96 1.06 17.49
C SER A 31 -4.34 1.66 17.78
N SER A 32 -4.57 2.91 17.37
CA SER A 32 -5.87 3.59 17.55
C SER A 32 -6.99 2.88 16.79
N PHE A 33 -6.73 2.46 15.55
CA PHE A 33 -7.72 1.73 14.75
C PHE A 33 -8.02 0.34 15.32
N ASN A 34 -6.98 -0.39 15.74
CA ASN A 34 -7.12 -1.69 16.41
C ASN A 34 -7.98 -1.59 17.68
N GLN A 35 -7.81 -0.53 18.47
CA GLN A 35 -8.65 -0.30 19.64
C GLN A 35 -10.13 -0.16 19.25
N LYS A 36 -10.44 0.63 18.21
CA LYS A 36 -11.81 0.85 17.72
C LYS A 36 -12.46 -0.43 17.18
N ILE A 37 -11.72 -1.27 16.46
CA ILE A 37 -12.28 -2.48 15.84
C ILE A 37 -12.25 -3.72 16.75
N SER A 38 -11.59 -3.65 17.91
CA SER A 38 -11.38 -4.79 18.80
C SER A 38 -12.66 -5.52 19.23
N LEU A 39 -13.80 -4.81 19.28
CA LEU A 39 -15.10 -5.37 19.65
C LEU A 39 -16.07 -5.46 18.48
N ARG A 40 -15.63 -5.15 17.26
CA ARG A 40 -16.46 -5.17 16.06
C ARG A 40 -16.52 -6.58 15.47
N TYR A 41 -17.73 -7.06 15.31
CA TYR A 41 -18.03 -8.33 14.62
C TYR A 41 -18.69 -8.10 13.27
N ASP A 42 -19.08 -6.87 12.95
CA ASP A 42 -19.81 -6.48 11.76
C ASP A 42 -18.93 -6.35 10.52
N VAL A 43 -17.61 -6.23 10.69
CA VAL A 43 -16.63 -6.23 9.58
C VAL A 43 -16.34 -7.67 9.15
N LYS A 44 -16.91 -8.10 8.02
CA LYS A 44 -16.85 -9.49 7.56
C LYS A 44 -15.77 -9.74 6.52
N THR A 45 -15.35 -8.71 5.81
CA THR A 45 -14.38 -8.84 4.70
C THR A 45 -13.15 -7.94 4.89
N PRO A 46 -11.99 -8.31 4.32
CA PRO A 46 -10.82 -7.43 4.29
C PRO A 46 -11.13 -6.07 3.66
N GLU A 47 -11.95 -6.04 2.61
CA GLU A 47 -12.32 -4.81 1.92
C GLU A 47 -13.18 -3.89 2.80
N GLU A 48 -14.14 -4.44 3.55
CA GLU A 48 -14.92 -3.68 4.54
C GLU A 48 -14.04 -3.11 5.65
N LEU A 49 -13.02 -3.87 6.09
CA LEU A 49 -12.08 -3.41 7.11
C LEU A 49 -11.37 -2.13 6.68
N LEU A 50 -10.74 -2.14 5.50
CA LEU A 50 -10.02 -0.96 5.01
C LEU A 50 -10.97 0.19 4.67
N LYS A 51 -12.17 -0.09 4.14
CA LYS A 51 -13.19 0.95 3.93
C LYS A 51 -13.61 1.62 5.23
N SER A 52 -13.79 0.85 6.31
CA SER A 52 -14.15 1.40 7.61
C SER A 52 -13.07 2.32 8.17
N TYR A 53 -11.80 1.93 8.04
CA TYR A 53 -10.67 2.79 8.40
C TYR A 53 -10.66 4.11 7.61
N TYR A 54 -10.87 4.02 6.29
CA TYR A 54 -10.83 5.17 5.41
C TYR A 54 -11.96 6.17 5.69
N ILE A 55 -13.20 5.68 5.85
CA ILE A 55 -14.38 6.52 6.14
C ILE A 55 -14.29 7.15 7.54
N ASP A 56 -13.74 6.44 8.52
CA ASP A 56 -13.52 7.00 9.87
C ASP A 56 -12.50 8.17 9.86
N SER A 57 -11.67 8.24 8.82
CA SER A 57 -10.57 9.21 8.71
C SER A 57 -10.84 10.32 7.70
N ASN A 58 -11.80 10.15 6.78
CA ASN A 58 -12.03 11.03 5.64
C ASN A 58 -13.52 11.15 5.30
N GLU A 59 -13.90 12.18 4.54
CA GLU A 59 -15.23 12.23 3.94
C GLU A 59 -15.41 11.12 2.88
N VAL A 60 -16.67 10.70 2.68
CA VAL A 60 -17.00 9.60 1.76
C VAL A 60 -16.71 10.00 0.32
N SER A 61 -15.59 9.53 -0.23
CA SER A 61 -15.28 9.66 -1.65
C SER A 61 -16.06 8.65 -2.50
N LEU A 62 -16.65 9.12 -3.60
CA LEU A 62 -17.40 8.30 -4.55
C LEU A 62 -16.51 7.50 -5.52
N GLN A 63 -15.20 7.75 -5.55
CA GLN A 63 -14.27 7.13 -6.52
C GLN A 63 -13.19 6.31 -5.83
N ILE A 64 -13.62 5.39 -4.96
CA ILE A 64 -12.73 4.46 -4.27
C ILE A 64 -12.72 3.09 -4.95
N THR A 65 -11.54 2.54 -5.17
CA THR A 65 -11.33 1.14 -5.55
C THR A 65 -10.67 0.41 -4.41
N VAL A 66 -11.17 -0.77 -4.05
CA VAL A 66 -10.59 -1.61 -3.00
C VAL A 66 -10.29 -2.98 -3.57
N SER A 67 -9.09 -3.48 -3.25
CA SER A 67 -8.61 -4.79 -3.69
C SER A 67 -7.92 -5.50 -2.53
N LYS A 68 -7.84 -6.83 -2.62
CA LYS A 68 -7.13 -7.65 -1.64
C LYS A 68 -6.18 -8.63 -2.32
N LYS A 69 -5.14 -8.97 -1.58
CA LYS A 69 -4.22 -10.06 -1.86
C LYS A 69 -4.10 -10.91 -0.61
N ILE A 70 -4.29 -12.22 -0.76
CA ILE A 70 -4.03 -13.18 0.32
C ILE A 70 -2.53 -13.41 0.37
N ILE A 71 -1.89 -13.11 1.50
CA ILE A 71 -0.46 -13.37 1.71
C ILE A 71 -0.27 -14.81 2.17
N GLU A 72 -1.06 -15.18 3.18
CA GLU A 72 -1.14 -16.53 3.73
C GLU A 72 -2.54 -16.72 4.35
N LYS A 73 -2.80 -17.90 4.91
CA LYS A 73 -4.10 -18.18 5.53
C LYS A 73 -4.46 -17.11 6.55
N ASN A 74 -5.62 -16.48 6.34
CA ASN A 74 -6.17 -15.39 7.15
C ASN A 74 -5.29 -14.13 7.29
N ASN A 75 -4.26 -13.95 6.48
CA ASN A 75 -3.47 -12.73 6.44
C ASN A 75 -3.58 -12.08 5.07
N TYR A 76 -3.91 -10.79 5.06
CA TYR A 76 -4.31 -10.07 3.87
C TYR A 76 -3.51 -8.79 3.74
N GLN A 77 -3.10 -8.50 2.51
CA GLN A 77 -2.79 -7.14 2.08
C GLN A 77 -4.04 -6.58 1.42
N ILE A 78 -4.50 -5.43 1.90
CA ILE A 78 -5.69 -4.75 1.40
C ILE A 78 -5.22 -3.41 0.87
N THR A 79 -5.60 -3.07 -0.36
CA THR A 79 -5.23 -1.82 -0.99
C THR A 79 -6.49 -1.06 -1.36
N LEU A 80 -6.57 0.19 -0.89
CA LEU A 80 -7.58 1.16 -1.28
C LEU A 80 -6.91 2.26 -2.09
N ILE A 81 -7.52 2.62 -3.21
CA ILE A 81 -7.12 3.78 -4.02
C ILE A 81 -8.32 4.72 -4.08
N ASN A 82 -8.15 5.94 -3.58
CA ASN A 82 -9.06 7.03 -3.86
C ASN A 82 -8.57 7.78 -5.11
N GLU A 83 -9.34 7.69 -6.19
CA GLU A 83 -9.02 8.28 -7.49
C GLU A 83 -9.28 9.79 -7.54
N ARG A 84 -9.97 10.34 -6.53
CA ARG A 84 -10.26 11.76 -6.40
C ARG A 84 -10.28 12.17 -4.92
N VAL A 85 -9.21 12.82 -4.49
CA VAL A 85 -9.13 13.44 -3.16
C VAL A 85 -9.62 14.89 -3.27
N ASP A 86 -10.36 15.37 -2.27
CA ASP A 86 -10.81 16.77 -2.21
C ASP A 86 -9.74 17.64 -1.52
N ASP A 87 -8.56 17.62 -2.11
CA ASP A 87 -7.36 18.33 -1.65
C ASP A 87 -6.71 18.95 -2.89
N ASP A 88 -6.28 20.21 -2.79
CA ASP A 88 -5.78 20.96 -3.95
C ASP A 88 -4.31 20.64 -4.31
N ALA A 89 -3.62 19.90 -3.45
CA ALA A 89 -2.28 19.36 -3.69
C ALA A 89 -2.32 17.86 -4.03
N VAL A 90 -3.25 17.09 -3.45
CA VAL A 90 -3.33 15.63 -3.64
C VAL A 90 -4.37 15.25 -4.68
N ARG A 91 -3.91 14.57 -5.75
CA ARG A 91 -4.80 14.05 -6.81
C ARG A 91 -5.38 12.69 -6.46
N LYS A 92 -4.54 11.79 -5.96
CA LYS A 92 -4.92 10.41 -5.61
C LYS A 92 -4.24 9.97 -4.33
N GLU A 93 -4.95 9.17 -3.55
CA GLU A 93 -4.42 8.54 -2.35
C GLU A 93 -4.47 7.02 -2.47
N LYS A 94 -3.44 6.35 -1.96
CA LYS A 94 -3.36 4.90 -1.82
C LYS A 94 -3.11 4.57 -0.35
N ILE A 95 -3.95 3.71 0.21
CA ILE A 95 -3.75 3.12 1.53
C ILE A 95 -3.54 1.62 1.36
N MET A 96 -2.47 1.13 1.97
CA MET A 96 -2.19 -0.30 2.10
C MET A 96 -2.31 -0.71 3.55
N MET A 97 -3.07 -1.77 3.81
CA MET A 97 -3.30 -2.32 5.13
C MET A 97 -2.94 -3.79 5.14
N PHE A 98 -2.12 -4.20 6.10
CA PHE A 98 -1.83 -5.59 6.38
C PHE A 98 -2.60 -6.00 7.63
N ALA A 99 -3.47 -6.99 7.47
CA ALA A 99 -4.37 -7.40 8.54
C ALA A 99 -4.51 -8.92 8.61
N LYS A 100 -4.72 -9.41 9.83
CA LYS A 100 -4.99 -10.80 10.16
C LYS A 100 -6.40 -10.96 10.70
N PHE A 101 -7.06 -12.03 10.28
CA PHE A 101 -8.34 -12.47 10.86
C PHE A 101 -8.12 -13.71 11.73
N ASP A 102 -8.52 -13.68 13.00
CA ASP A 102 -8.37 -14.84 13.88
C ASP A 102 -9.54 -15.85 13.79
N GLY A 103 -10.55 -15.53 12.99
CA GLY A 103 -11.80 -16.28 12.88
C GLY A 103 -12.99 -15.52 13.45
N THR A 104 -12.74 -14.53 14.30
CA THR A 104 -13.76 -13.70 14.95
C THR A 104 -13.49 -12.21 14.78
N HIS A 105 -12.23 -11.79 14.99
CA HIS A 105 -11.81 -10.41 15.01
C HIS A 105 -10.69 -10.14 14.00
N TRP A 106 -10.63 -8.87 13.59
CA TRP A 106 -9.54 -8.34 12.78
C TRP A 106 -8.46 -7.74 13.67
N LYS A 107 -7.20 -7.99 13.32
CA LYS A 107 -6.04 -7.30 13.86
C LYS A 107 -5.25 -6.70 12.71
N VAL A 108 -5.07 -5.38 12.71
CA VAL A 108 -4.23 -4.69 11.75
C VAL A 108 -2.79 -4.67 12.26
N ASN A 109 -1.88 -5.18 11.43
CA ASN A 109 -0.46 -5.24 11.72
C ASN A 109 0.25 -3.96 11.26
N GLU A 110 -0.19 -3.41 10.14
CA GLU A 110 0.48 -2.29 9.50
C GLU A 110 -0.49 -1.53 8.60
N ILE A 111 -0.33 -0.20 8.57
CA ILE A 111 -1.02 0.70 7.66
C ILE A 111 0.05 1.60 7.04
N ARG A 112 0.00 1.73 5.71
CA ARG A 112 0.89 2.58 4.93
C ARG A 112 0.07 3.45 4.00
N ARG A 113 0.46 4.71 3.85
CA ARG A 113 -0.14 5.64 2.89
C ARG A 113 0.86 6.12 1.84
N ASN A 114 0.33 6.46 0.68
CA ASN A 114 1.05 6.99 -0.47
C ASN A 114 0.10 7.86 -1.28
N TRP A 115 0.61 8.78 -2.07
CA TRP A 115 -0.20 9.71 -2.83
C TRP A 115 0.47 10.10 -4.15
N LYS A 116 -0.37 10.62 -5.05
CA LYS A 116 0.05 11.32 -6.27
C LYS A 116 -0.39 12.77 -6.17
N CYS A 117 0.50 13.67 -6.51
CA CYS A 117 0.25 15.10 -6.55
C CYS A 117 -0.55 15.55 -7.75
N GLU A 118 -1.15 16.72 -7.60
CA GLU A 118 -1.60 17.51 -8.73
C GLU A 118 -0.41 18.03 -9.56
N GLY A 119 -0.60 18.03 -10.88
CA GLY A 119 0.43 18.48 -11.81
C GLY A 119 0.67 19.99 -11.68
N GLY A 120 1.94 20.40 -11.72
CA GLY A 120 2.32 21.82 -11.73
C GLY A 120 2.45 22.49 -10.36
N ARG A 121 2.32 21.73 -9.26
CA ARG A 121 2.45 22.23 -7.88
C ARG A 121 3.72 21.79 -7.13
N GLY A 122 4.71 21.28 -7.85
CA GLY A 122 6.03 20.98 -7.28
C GLY A 122 6.20 19.57 -6.70
N GLY A 123 5.21 18.69 -6.86
CA GLY A 123 5.23 17.32 -6.34
C GLY A 123 5.16 16.21 -7.40
N SER A 124 5.42 14.97 -6.96
CA SER A 124 5.40 13.80 -7.85
C SER A 124 3.99 13.39 -8.28
N THR A 125 3.78 13.27 -9.59
CA THR A 125 2.56 12.67 -10.17
C THR A 125 2.59 11.14 -10.18
N GLU A 126 3.70 10.53 -9.73
CA GLU A 126 3.88 9.08 -9.59
C GLU A 126 3.84 8.61 -8.15
N TRP A 127 3.51 7.32 -7.98
CA TRP A 127 3.53 6.66 -6.68
C TRP A 127 4.96 6.56 -6.13
N GLY A 128 5.08 6.51 -4.82
CA GLY A 128 6.37 6.40 -4.14
C GLY A 128 6.86 7.71 -3.53
N ILE A 129 5.91 8.63 -3.29
CA ILE A 129 6.00 9.93 -2.62
C ILE A 129 7.28 10.72 -2.93
N ASN A 130 7.17 11.78 -3.74
CA ASN A 130 8.12 12.89 -3.70
C ASN A 130 7.33 14.22 -3.62
N GLU A 131 6.77 14.40 -2.43
CA GLU A 131 6.03 15.56 -1.86
C GLU A 131 4.64 15.89 -2.39
N CYS A 132 3.60 15.51 -1.63
CA CYS A 132 2.34 16.26 -1.39
C CYS A 132 1.64 15.71 -0.14
N PRO A 133 1.98 16.26 1.01
CA PRO A 133 0.96 16.80 1.92
C PRO A 133 1.15 18.31 2.11
#